data_AF-A0A8C6PG75-F1
#
_entry.id   AF-A0A8C6PG75-F1
#
_cell.length_a   1.000
_cell.length_b   1.000
_cell.length_c   1.000
_cell.angle_alpha   90.00
_cell.angle_beta   90.00
_cell.angle_gamma   90.00
#
_symmetry.space_group_name_H-M   'P 1'
#
loop_
_entity.id
_entity.type
_entity.pdbx_description
1 polymer ?
#
loop_
_entity_poly.entity_id
_entity_poly.type
_entity_poly.pdbx_seq_one_letter_code
_entity_poly.pdbx_strand_id
1 'polypeptide(L)'
;MTIIFRYIVQNQIRSFIMLSRYVISSLKEIYFNDTGLHYDRYLREVIDFLEKDQHFREKLHNTDMEDIKQGKLAKELDFVSHHVRTKLDELKRQEVNRLRTLIKAKQDLEGGNDIAVDHQALLKQFEHLNHMNPHTFEVEDLDRLIKSATKDLENYDKERHEDFKKYEMMKEHDRQEHLKTLDEGERKKEEEHYEEMRKKHADHPKVNHPGSQNQLKEVWEEADGLDPDDFDPKTFFNLHDTNGDGFFDEQELEALFTKELEKIYDPTNEEDDMVEMEEERLRMREHVMNEVDSNKDRLVSMDEFLVATKKKEFLEPDSWETLEQNQAYTDEEMKEFEEHLAQQEQDLSQRADDLQKQRDELQRQQEQLNAQKIELQQVRSEAALLTKARTTLCVFRPSLGKSLHDQDRDNKLNMRGICKSVAVQCDQLCNRLLSTLTTKVSFQKSSSTA
;
A
#
# COMPACT_ATOMS: atom_id res chain seq x y z
N MET A 1 -27.14 -42.93 7.03
CA MET A 1 -26.03 -41.95 6.99
C MET A 1 -26.12 -40.98 5.80
N THR A 2 -26.59 -41.39 4.63
CA THR A 2 -26.57 -40.59 3.39
C THR A 2 -27.48 -39.35 3.37
N ILE A 3 -28.61 -39.38 4.08
CA ILE A 3 -29.58 -38.26 4.13
C ILE A 3 -29.08 -37.13 5.04
N ILE A 4 -28.50 -37.48 6.19
CA ILE A 4 -27.95 -36.51 7.15
C ILE A 4 -26.72 -35.81 6.54
N PHE A 5 -25.87 -36.55 5.81
CA PHE A 5 -24.71 -35.97 5.14
C PHE A 5 -25.10 -35.00 4.03
N ARG A 6 -26.12 -35.33 3.22
CA ARG A 6 -26.69 -34.38 2.23
C ARG A 6 -27.25 -33.13 2.89
N TYR A 7 -27.98 -33.28 4.00
CA TYR A 7 -28.59 -32.14 4.70
C TYR A 7 -27.56 -31.21 5.33
N ILE A 8 -26.44 -31.75 5.82
CA ILE A 8 -25.34 -30.95 6.40
C ILE A 8 -24.56 -30.21 5.30
N VAL A 9 -24.25 -30.88 4.19
CA VAL A 9 -23.53 -30.26 3.05
C VAL A 9 -24.39 -29.17 2.40
N GLN A 10 -25.69 -29.41 2.22
CA GLN A 10 -26.59 -28.43 1.60
C GLN A 10 -26.84 -27.20 2.50
N ASN A 11 -26.83 -27.36 3.82
CA ASN A 11 -26.90 -26.22 4.75
C ASN A 11 -25.57 -25.47 4.88
N GLN A 12 -24.43 -26.16 4.82
CA GLN A 12 -23.11 -25.50 4.77
C GLN A 12 -22.95 -24.66 3.50
N ILE A 13 -23.34 -25.18 2.33
CA ILE A 13 -23.32 -24.45 1.05
C ILE A 13 -24.29 -23.27 1.08
N ARG A 14 -25.53 -23.43 1.59
CA ARG A 14 -26.47 -22.31 1.74
C ARG A 14 -25.97 -21.25 2.71
N SER A 15 -25.32 -21.64 3.80
CA SER A 15 -24.74 -20.69 4.76
C SER A 15 -23.54 -19.96 4.17
N PHE A 16 -22.72 -20.63 3.34
CA PHE A 16 -21.60 -20.03 2.61
C PHE A 16 -22.07 -19.08 1.50
N ILE A 17 -23.13 -19.41 0.76
CA ILE A 17 -23.76 -18.52 -0.24
C ILE A 17 -24.43 -17.32 0.43
N MET A 18 -25.08 -17.50 1.58
CA MET A 18 -25.67 -16.39 2.35
C MET A 18 -24.60 -15.49 2.97
N LEU A 19 -23.49 -16.05 3.47
CA LEU A 19 -22.34 -15.27 3.94
C LEU A 19 -21.61 -14.57 2.79
N SER A 20 -21.45 -15.21 1.64
CA SER A 20 -20.92 -14.59 0.42
C SER A 20 -21.82 -13.46 -0.07
N ARG A 21 -23.15 -13.65 -0.11
CA ARG A 21 -24.10 -12.58 -0.46
C ARG A 21 -24.13 -11.46 0.58
N TYR A 22 -23.97 -11.77 1.86
CA TYR A 22 -23.91 -10.75 2.92
C TYR A 22 -22.58 -10.00 2.90
N VAL A 23 -21.45 -10.66 2.61
CA VAL A 23 -20.14 -10.03 2.44
C VAL A 23 -20.09 -9.23 1.13
N ILE A 24 -20.70 -9.70 0.05
CA ILE A 24 -20.83 -8.96 -1.22
C ILE A 24 -21.84 -7.82 -1.06
N SER A 25 -22.91 -7.97 -0.29
CA SER A 25 -23.86 -6.89 0.02
C SER A 25 -23.28 -5.87 0.98
N SER A 26 -22.47 -6.29 1.96
CA SER A 26 -21.72 -5.39 2.85
C SER A 26 -20.51 -4.77 2.15
N LEU A 27 -19.94 -5.39 1.12
CA LEU A 27 -18.98 -4.74 0.22
C LEU A 27 -19.71 -3.77 -0.71
N LYS A 28 -20.89 -4.12 -1.26
CA LYS A 28 -21.75 -3.19 -2.01
C LYS A 28 -22.21 -1.99 -1.19
N GLU A 29 -22.42 -2.13 0.12
CA GLU A 29 -22.71 -0.99 1.03
C GLU A 29 -21.47 -0.15 1.38
N ILE A 30 -20.25 -0.59 1.03
CA ILE A 30 -18.98 0.15 1.27
C ILE A 30 -18.57 1.02 0.06
N TYR A 31 -19.14 0.78 -1.13
CA TYR A 31 -18.79 1.49 -2.37
C TYR A 31 -19.84 2.52 -2.81
N PHE A 32 -20.29 3.39 -1.90
CA PHE A 32 -21.09 4.55 -2.30
C PHE A 32 -20.15 5.59 -2.94
N ASN A 33 -20.19 5.74 -4.27
CA ASN A 33 -19.56 6.80 -5.09
C ASN A 33 -18.04 7.04 -4.91
N ASP A 34 -17.16 6.06 -4.78
CA ASP A 34 -15.71 6.38 -4.69
C ASP A 34 -15.24 7.16 -5.94
N THR A 35 -14.80 8.41 -5.78
CA THR A 35 -14.30 9.24 -6.90
C THR A 35 -12.97 8.75 -7.47
N GLY A 36 -12.40 7.68 -6.88
CA GLY A 36 -11.09 7.13 -7.24
C GLY A 36 -9.92 7.86 -6.59
N LEU A 37 -10.19 8.93 -5.83
CA LEU A 37 -9.16 9.70 -5.15
C LEU A 37 -8.78 9.06 -3.81
N HIS A 38 -7.48 8.94 -3.54
CA HIS A 38 -6.98 8.40 -2.26
C HIS A 38 -7.32 9.26 -1.01
N TYR A 39 -7.93 10.43 -1.21
CA TYR A 39 -8.44 11.35 -0.20
C TYR A 39 -9.94 11.67 -0.39
N ASP A 40 -10.66 10.89 -1.21
CA ASP A 40 -12.10 11.03 -1.47
C ASP A 40 -12.91 11.16 -0.18
N ARG A 41 -12.66 10.29 0.81
CA ARG A 41 -13.31 10.35 2.12
C ARG A 41 -13.14 11.72 2.79
N TYR A 42 -11.92 12.25 2.79
CA TYR A 42 -11.65 13.55 3.39
C TYR A 42 -12.34 14.68 2.63
N LEU A 43 -12.33 14.65 1.30
CA LEU A 43 -13.04 15.60 0.45
C LEU A 43 -14.53 15.61 0.78
N ARG A 44 -15.18 14.44 0.81
CA ARG A 44 -16.60 14.28 1.14
C ARG A 44 -16.96 14.78 2.51
N GLU A 45 -16.22 14.34 3.53
CA GLU A 45 -16.48 14.79 4.90
C GLU A 45 -16.37 16.32 5.00
N VAL A 46 -15.39 16.94 4.32
CA VAL A 46 -15.28 18.41 4.28
C VAL A 46 -16.51 19.04 3.61
N ILE A 47 -16.93 18.55 2.44
CA ILE A 47 -18.09 19.08 1.70
C ILE A 47 -19.39 18.87 2.49
N ASP A 48 -19.65 17.67 3.01
CA ASP A 48 -20.84 17.33 3.81
C ASP A 48 -21.01 18.25 5.03
N PHE A 49 -19.91 18.62 5.68
CA PHE A 49 -19.95 19.54 6.82
C PHE A 49 -20.09 21.00 6.40
N LEU A 50 -19.52 21.39 5.26
CA LEU A 50 -19.71 22.71 4.68
C LEU A 50 -21.16 22.93 4.22
N GLU A 51 -21.79 21.93 3.61
CA GLU A 51 -23.18 22.00 3.17
C GLU A 51 -24.17 22.16 4.32
N LYS A 52 -23.83 21.78 5.56
CA LYS A 52 -24.69 22.02 6.73
C LYS A 52 -24.87 23.51 7.04
N ASP A 53 -23.95 24.36 6.57
CA ASP A 53 -24.07 25.81 6.70
C ASP A 53 -24.93 26.38 5.56
N GLN A 54 -26.01 27.08 5.91
CA GLN A 54 -26.96 27.59 4.91
C GLN A 54 -26.32 28.58 3.94
N HIS A 55 -25.48 29.50 4.45
CA HIS A 55 -24.81 30.51 3.61
C HIS A 55 -23.88 29.82 2.61
N PHE A 56 -23.07 28.88 3.09
CA PHE A 56 -22.14 28.16 2.23
C PHE A 56 -22.86 27.30 1.19
N ARG A 57 -23.92 26.59 1.57
CA ARG A 57 -24.73 25.77 0.65
C ARG A 57 -25.34 26.60 -0.48
N GLU A 58 -25.93 27.75 -0.16
CA GLU A 58 -26.48 28.66 -1.17
C GLU A 58 -25.39 29.17 -2.12
N LYS A 59 -24.18 29.41 -1.61
CA LYS A 59 -23.04 29.79 -2.46
C LYS A 59 -22.56 28.64 -3.34
N LEU A 60 -22.49 27.43 -2.80
CA LEU A 60 -22.08 26.24 -3.53
C LEU A 60 -23.00 25.99 -4.75
N HIS A 61 -24.32 26.02 -4.56
CA HIS A 61 -25.27 25.74 -5.67
C HIS A 61 -25.37 26.87 -6.72
N ASN A 62 -25.01 28.10 -6.37
CA ASN A 62 -25.14 29.26 -7.28
C ASN A 62 -23.81 29.64 -7.95
N THR A 63 -22.72 28.93 -7.66
CA THR A 63 -21.40 29.24 -8.22
C THR A 63 -21.07 28.28 -9.35
N ASP A 64 -20.71 28.82 -10.51
CA ASP A 64 -20.29 28.03 -11.67
C ASP A 64 -18.98 27.27 -11.39
N MET A 65 -18.80 26.12 -12.06
CA MET A 65 -17.60 25.28 -11.87
C MET A 65 -16.30 26.05 -12.10
N GLU A 66 -16.23 26.90 -13.13
CA GLU A 66 -15.05 27.71 -13.42
C GLU A 66 -14.71 28.70 -12.30
N ASP A 67 -15.73 29.21 -11.62
CA ASP A 67 -15.59 30.12 -10.49
C ASP A 67 -15.14 29.37 -9.22
N ILE A 68 -15.55 28.11 -9.07
CA ILE A 68 -15.08 27.19 -8.04
C ILE A 68 -13.59 26.88 -8.27
N LYS A 69 -13.18 26.54 -9.50
CA LYS A 69 -11.76 26.28 -9.87
C LYS A 69 -10.86 27.48 -9.62
N GLN A 70 -11.38 28.69 -9.81
CA GLN A 70 -10.66 29.95 -9.55
C GLN A 70 -10.50 30.29 -8.05
N GLY A 71 -11.06 29.48 -7.14
CA GLY A 71 -10.94 29.67 -5.70
C GLY A 71 -11.86 30.76 -5.14
N LYS A 72 -12.93 31.14 -5.86
CA LYS A 72 -13.91 32.12 -5.35
C LYS A 72 -14.71 31.52 -4.19
N LEU A 73 -15.10 30.25 -4.30
CA LEU A 73 -15.84 29.53 -3.26
C LEU A 73 -15.04 29.40 -1.95
N ALA A 74 -13.72 29.19 -2.04
CA ALA A 74 -12.88 29.04 -0.87
C ALA A 74 -12.92 30.26 0.07
N LYS A 75 -13.10 31.47 -0.48
CA LYS A 75 -13.19 32.71 0.31
C LYS A 75 -14.48 32.82 1.11
N GLU A 76 -15.54 32.12 0.71
CA GLU A 76 -16.81 32.10 1.45
C GLU A 76 -16.67 31.36 2.80
N LEU A 77 -15.60 30.58 2.96
CA LEU A 77 -15.26 29.90 4.21
C LEU A 77 -15.17 30.88 5.40
N ASP A 78 -14.78 32.13 5.19
CA ASP A 78 -14.68 33.19 6.22
C ASP A 78 -16.03 33.58 6.85
N PHE A 79 -17.14 33.27 6.18
CA PHE A 79 -18.48 33.56 6.67
C PHE A 79 -19.17 32.34 7.29
N VAL A 80 -18.54 31.17 7.24
CA VAL A 80 -19.06 29.92 7.77
C VAL A 80 -19.10 29.96 9.31
N SER A 81 -20.14 29.35 9.89
CA SER A 81 -20.32 29.28 11.34
C SER A 81 -19.14 28.62 12.07
N HIS A 82 -18.88 29.09 13.30
CA HIS A 82 -17.77 28.60 14.14
C HIS A 82 -17.81 27.09 14.39
N HIS A 83 -19.01 26.50 14.51
CA HIS A 83 -19.15 25.06 14.73
C HIS A 83 -18.61 24.24 13.55
N VAL A 84 -18.92 24.67 12.32
CA VAL A 84 -18.41 24.03 11.11
C VAL A 84 -16.90 24.20 11.01
N ARG A 85 -16.37 25.41 11.25
CA ARG A 85 -14.91 25.66 11.32
C ARG A 85 -14.19 24.74 12.30
N THR A 86 -14.73 24.58 13.51
CA THR A 86 -14.16 23.68 14.53
C THR A 86 -14.11 22.23 14.05
N LYS A 87 -15.14 21.81 13.31
CA LYS A 87 -15.20 20.46 12.76
C LYS A 87 -14.22 20.27 11.60
N LEU A 88 -14.09 21.24 10.70
CA LEU A 88 -13.11 21.21 9.62
C LEU A 88 -11.67 21.12 10.16
N ASP A 89 -11.36 21.83 11.24
CA ASP A 89 -10.08 21.71 11.93
C ASP A 89 -9.83 20.27 12.44
N GLU A 90 -10.88 19.60 12.92
CA GLU A 90 -10.79 18.21 13.38
C GLU A 90 -10.54 17.26 12.21
N LEU A 91 -11.28 17.40 11.10
CA LEU A 91 -11.11 16.59 9.89
C LEU A 91 -9.69 16.73 9.34
N LYS A 92 -9.17 17.96 9.25
CA LYS A 92 -7.79 18.20 8.81
C LYS A 92 -6.77 17.46 9.69
N ARG A 93 -6.93 17.51 11.02
CA ARG A 93 -6.04 16.80 11.95
C ARG A 93 -6.12 15.29 11.76
N GLN A 94 -7.31 14.74 11.53
CA GLN A 94 -7.50 13.31 11.27
C GLN A 94 -6.79 12.91 9.98
N GLU A 95 -6.95 13.69 8.91
CA GLU A 95 -6.32 13.41 7.63
C GLU A 95 -4.79 13.49 7.71
N VAL A 96 -4.24 14.54 8.33
CA VAL A 96 -2.79 14.65 8.56
C VAL A 96 -2.25 13.45 9.36
N ASN A 97 -3.00 12.95 10.35
CA ASN A 97 -2.59 11.77 11.11
C ASN A 97 -2.65 10.48 10.28
N ARG A 98 -3.63 10.34 9.39
CA ARG A 98 -3.72 9.24 8.41
C ARG A 98 -2.48 9.24 7.52
N LEU A 99 -2.14 10.38 6.93
CA LEU A 99 -0.97 10.53 6.05
C LEU A 99 0.34 10.24 6.77
N ARG A 100 0.51 10.69 8.02
CA ARG A 100 1.67 10.35 8.84
C ARG A 100 1.80 8.85 9.08
N THR A 101 0.69 8.16 9.28
CA THR A 101 0.66 6.71 9.48
C THR A 101 1.07 5.98 8.22
N LEU A 102 0.60 6.42 7.04
CA LEU A 102 0.98 5.86 5.75
C LEU A 102 2.47 6.07 5.46
N ILE A 103 2.99 7.27 5.70
CA ILE A 103 4.43 7.56 5.57
C ILE A 103 5.26 6.63 6.45
N LYS A 104 4.85 6.45 7.71
CA LYS A 104 5.54 5.55 8.64
C LYS A 104 5.50 4.09 8.16
N ALA A 105 4.34 3.61 7.73
CA ALA A 105 4.19 2.25 7.21
C ALA A 105 5.07 2.01 5.98
N LYS A 106 5.15 2.98 5.07
CA LYS A 106 6.05 2.92 3.90
C LYS A 106 7.52 2.81 4.30
N GLN A 107 7.95 3.58 5.31
CA GLN A 107 9.32 3.52 5.82
C GLN A 107 9.66 2.18 6.49
N ASP A 108 8.74 1.65 7.28
CA ASP A 108 8.91 0.35 7.94
C ASP A 108 9.08 -0.78 6.91
N LEU A 109 8.41 -0.69 5.75
CA LEU A 109 8.55 -1.62 4.62
C LEU A 109 9.87 -1.44 3.85
N GLU A 110 10.32 -0.19 3.65
CA GLU A 110 11.56 0.14 2.94
C GLU A 110 12.84 -0.10 3.77
N GLY A 111 12.71 -0.64 4.99
CA GLY A 111 13.86 -1.03 5.83
C GLY A 111 14.70 0.14 6.33
N GLY A 112 14.12 1.33 6.45
CA GLY A 112 14.82 2.55 6.84
C GLY A 112 15.46 2.43 8.22
N ASN A 113 16.79 2.60 8.29
CA ASN A 113 17.52 2.85 9.53
C ASN A 113 16.85 3.98 10.33
N ASP A 114 16.96 3.91 11.65
CA ASP A 114 16.46 4.79 12.74
C ASP A 114 16.88 6.29 12.65
N ILE A 115 17.02 6.84 11.44
CA ILE A 115 17.24 8.25 11.13
C ILE A 115 15.89 8.93 11.31
N ALA A 116 15.83 9.95 12.19
CA ALA A 116 14.64 10.76 12.39
C ALA A 116 14.18 11.37 11.06
N VAL A 117 13.25 10.69 10.38
CA VAL A 117 12.72 11.16 9.12
C VAL A 117 11.86 12.39 9.39
N ASP A 118 12.12 13.46 8.66
CA ASP A 118 11.26 14.65 8.69
C ASP A 118 9.93 14.31 8.01
N HIS A 119 8.99 13.80 8.81
CA HIS A 119 7.65 13.48 8.38
C HIS A 119 6.96 14.72 7.79
N GLN A 120 7.38 15.93 8.17
CA GLN A 120 6.83 17.16 7.63
C GLN A 120 7.33 17.47 6.21
N ALA A 121 8.58 17.11 5.89
CA ALA A 121 9.08 17.16 4.52
C ALA A 121 8.35 16.16 3.61
N LEU A 122 8.03 14.97 4.13
CA LEU A 122 7.28 13.94 3.41
C LEU A 122 5.78 14.24 3.31
N LEU A 123 5.24 15.22 4.04
CA LEU A 123 3.86 15.65 3.82
C LEU A 123 3.74 16.59 2.60
N LYS A 124 4.86 17.10 2.07
CA LYS A 124 4.88 18.00 0.89
C LYS A 124 4.39 17.34 -0.40
N GLN A 125 4.46 16.01 -0.48
CA GLN A 125 4.01 15.23 -1.62
C GLN A 125 2.47 15.15 -1.70
N PHE A 126 1.75 15.51 -0.64
CA PHE A 126 0.28 15.61 -0.66
C PHE A 126 -0.12 17.04 -1.00
N GLU A 127 -0.47 17.29 -2.26
CA GLU A 127 -0.78 18.64 -2.78
C GLU A 127 -2.07 19.23 -2.19
N HIS A 128 -3.03 18.37 -1.82
CA HIS A 128 -4.39 18.72 -1.37
C HIS A 128 -4.47 19.29 0.07
N LEU A 129 -3.35 19.46 0.77
CA LEU A 129 -3.30 19.95 2.16
C LEU A 129 -2.18 20.96 2.41
N ASN A 130 -2.45 21.97 3.25
CA ASN A 130 -1.39 22.81 3.79
C ASN A 130 -0.67 22.14 4.97
N HIS A 131 0.45 21.48 4.69
CA HIS A 131 1.30 20.82 5.68
C HIS A 131 2.08 21.79 6.60
N MET A 132 2.15 23.09 6.27
CA MET A 132 2.77 24.10 7.14
C MET A 132 1.87 24.46 8.32
N ASN A 133 0.56 24.23 8.17
CA ASN A 133 -0.44 24.44 9.21
C ASN A 133 -1.27 23.18 9.45
N PRO A 134 -0.79 22.19 10.21
CA PRO A 134 -1.47 20.90 10.35
C PRO A 134 -2.72 20.91 11.25
N HIS A 135 -3.09 22.06 11.85
CA HIS A 135 -4.04 22.08 12.97
C HIS A 135 -5.30 22.90 12.73
N THR A 136 -5.27 23.87 11.81
CA THR A 136 -6.44 24.67 11.44
C THR A 136 -6.71 24.58 9.94
N PHE A 137 -7.99 24.47 9.59
CA PHE A 137 -8.48 24.43 8.21
C PHE A 137 -8.81 25.85 7.76
N GLU A 138 -8.00 26.35 6.82
CA GLU A 138 -8.07 27.72 6.31
C GLU A 138 -8.60 27.76 4.88
N VAL A 139 -8.85 28.98 4.38
CA VAL A 139 -9.26 29.23 2.99
C VAL A 139 -8.30 28.56 2.00
N GLU A 140 -6.99 28.58 2.29
CA GLU A 140 -5.98 27.94 1.46
C GLU A 140 -6.13 26.41 1.40
N ASP A 141 -6.60 25.77 2.48
CA ASP A 141 -6.82 24.31 2.48
C ASP A 141 -7.99 23.93 1.59
N LEU A 142 -9.10 24.67 1.67
CA LEU A 142 -10.25 24.43 0.81
C LEU A 142 -9.90 24.69 -0.67
N ASP A 143 -9.15 25.76 -0.95
CA ASP A 143 -8.68 26.07 -2.31
C ASP A 143 -7.76 24.97 -2.86
N ARG A 144 -6.79 24.50 -2.07
CA ARG A 144 -5.91 23.38 -2.44
C ARG A 144 -6.67 22.08 -2.63
N LEU A 145 -7.58 21.75 -1.71
CA LEU A 145 -8.38 20.54 -1.77
C LEU A 145 -9.25 20.50 -3.04
N ILE A 146 -9.93 21.61 -3.36
CA ILE A 146 -10.74 21.73 -4.59
C ILE A 146 -9.87 21.65 -5.84
N LYS A 147 -8.73 22.36 -5.87
CA LYS A 147 -7.83 22.35 -7.03
C LYS A 147 -7.18 21.00 -7.27
N SER A 148 -6.69 20.36 -6.22
CA SER A 148 -6.15 19.00 -6.31
C SER A 148 -7.24 18.02 -6.74
N ALA A 149 -8.42 18.06 -6.12
CA ALA A 149 -9.51 17.18 -6.54
C ALA A 149 -9.89 17.40 -8.00
N THR A 150 -10.04 18.66 -8.44
CA THR A 150 -10.35 18.97 -9.84
C THR A 150 -9.27 18.44 -10.78
N LYS A 151 -8.00 18.73 -10.50
CA LYS A 151 -6.86 18.30 -11.33
C LYS A 151 -6.76 16.78 -11.36
N ASP A 152 -6.90 16.12 -10.22
CA ASP A 152 -6.74 14.68 -10.11
C ASP A 152 -7.92 13.98 -10.79
N LEU A 153 -9.15 14.47 -10.66
CA LEU A 153 -10.32 13.95 -11.38
C LEU A 153 -10.22 14.18 -12.89
N GLU A 154 -9.71 15.33 -13.35
CA GLU A 154 -9.48 15.61 -14.77
C GLU A 154 -8.37 14.73 -15.39
N ASN A 155 -7.39 14.31 -14.58
CA ASN A 155 -6.29 13.45 -15.03
C ASN A 155 -6.49 11.98 -14.64
N TYR A 156 -7.57 11.63 -13.95
CA TYR A 156 -7.79 10.30 -13.39
C TYR A 156 -7.82 9.25 -14.50
N ASP A 157 -8.60 9.51 -15.55
CA ASP A 157 -8.70 8.62 -16.70
C ASP A 157 -7.35 8.46 -17.41
N LYS A 158 -6.58 9.56 -17.52
CA LYS A 158 -5.24 9.54 -18.10
C LYS A 158 -4.24 8.73 -17.29
N GLU A 159 -4.19 8.89 -15.97
CA GLU A 159 -3.28 8.12 -15.10
C GLU A 159 -3.58 6.63 -15.18
N ARG A 160 -4.86 6.25 -15.22
CA ARG A 160 -5.26 4.86 -15.44
C ARG A 160 -4.81 4.32 -16.80
N HIS A 161 -4.99 5.09 -17.89
CA HIS A 161 -4.46 4.71 -19.20
C HIS A 161 -2.95 4.47 -19.17
N GLU A 162 -2.20 5.29 -18.44
CA GLU A 162 -0.75 5.11 -18.27
C GLU A 162 -0.41 3.85 -17.46
N ASP A 163 -1.19 3.52 -16.44
CA ASP A 163 -0.98 2.33 -15.62
C ASP A 163 -1.38 1.04 -16.34
N PHE A 164 -2.49 1.03 -17.08
CA PHE A 164 -2.85 -0.07 -17.97
C PHE A 164 -1.80 -0.28 -19.06
N LYS A 165 -1.28 0.81 -19.64
CA LYS A 165 -0.17 0.73 -20.60
C LYS A 165 1.05 0.03 -19.99
N LYS A 166 1.45 0.39 -18.76
CA LYS A 166 2.56 -0.28 -18.06
C LYS A 166 2.27 -1.75 -17.78
N TYR A 167 1.03 -2.08 -17.44
CA TYR A 167 0.58 -3.45 -17.23
C TYR A 167 0.77 -4.29 -18.48
N GLU A 168 0.28 -3.82 -19.62
CA GLU A 168 0.41 -4.50 -20.91
C GLU A 168 1.88 -4.64 -21.35
N MET A 169 2.70 -3.59 -21.18
CA MET A 169 4.13 -3.66 -21.46
C MET A 169 4.86 -4.66 -20.53
N MET A 170 4.49 -4.72 -19.24
CA MET A 170 5.07 -5.67 -18.30
C MET A 170 4.68 -7.11 -18.63
N LYS A 171 3.40 -7.35 -18.96
CA LYS A 171 2.88 -8.66 -19.37
C LYS A 171 3.62 -9.19 -20.59
N GLU A 172 3.84 -8.34 -21.60
CA GLU A 172 4.62 -8.71 -22.79
C GLU A 172 6.10 -8.92 -22.46
N HIS A 173 6.71 -8.07 -21.62
CA HIS A 173 8.09 -8.23 -21.18
C HIS A 173 8.33 -9.59 -20.50
N ASP A 174 7.47 -9.94 -19.53
CA ASP A 174 7.54 -11.20 -18.80
C ASP A 174 7.36 -12.40 -19.73
N ARG A 175 6.48 -12.30 -20.74
CA ARG A 175 6.33 -13.31 -21.78
C ARG A 175 7.62 -13.50 -22.58
N GLN A 176 8.25 -12.41 -23.00
CA GLN A 176 9.52 -12.46 -23.74
C GLN A 176 10.66 -13.04 -22.91
N GLU A 177 10.78 -12.66 -21.64
CA GLU A 177 11.75 -13.25 -20.72
C GLU A 177 11.48 -14.74 -20.50
N HIS A 178 10.22 -15.15 -20.35
CA HIS A 178 9.86 -16.56 -20.24
C HIS A 178 10.31 -17.35 -21.48
N LEU A 179 10.03 -16.86 -22.69
CA LEU A 179 10.44 -17.50 -23.95
C LEU A 179 11.97 -17.63 -24.11
N LYS A 180 12.75 -16.71 -23.52
CA LYS A 180 14.22 -16.77 -23.50
C LYS A 180 14.74 -17.91 -22.61
N THR A 181 14.00 -18.30 -21.57
CA THR A 181 14.38 -19.40 -20.67
C THR A 181 14.13 -20.80 -21.26
N LEU A 182 13.21 -20.91 -22.23
CA LEU A 182 12.78 -22.17 -22.84
C LEU A 182 13.70 -22.64 -23.98
N ASP A 183 13.69 -23.95 -24.24
CA ASP A 183 14.35 -24.53 -25.41
C ASP A 183 13.59 -24.24 -26.73
N GLU A 184 14.20 -24.54 -27.89
CA GLU A 184 13.59 -24.23 -29.19
C GLU A 184 12.25 -24.96 -29.43
N GLY A 185 12.10 -26.19 -28.92
CA GLY A 185 10.88 -26.98 -29.09
C GLY A 185 9.75 -26.54 -28.16
N GLU A 186 10.09 -26.18 -26.92
CA GLU A 186 9.17 -25.63 -25.92
C GLU A 186 8.72 -24.22 -26.31
N ARG A 187 9.65 -23.36 -26.74
CA ARG A 187 9.34 -22.00 -27.21
C ARG A 187 8.30 -22.00 -28.33
N LYS A 188 8.47 -22.88 -29.32
CA LYS A 188 7.50 -23.01 -30.41
C LYS A 188 6.11 -23.44 -29.93
N LYS A 189 6.03 -24.35 -28.96
CA LYS A 189 4.73 -24.78 -28.40
C LYS A 189 4.06 -23.65 -27.62
N GLU A 190 4.84 -22.88 -26.88
CA GLU A 190 4.35 -21.73 -26.12
C GLU A 190 3.82 -20.65 -27.06
N GLU A 191 4.54 -20.35 -28.14
CA GLU A 191 4.09 -19.42 -29.18
C GLU A 191 2.80 -19.90 -29.88
N GLU A 192 2.72 -21.19 -30.22
CA GLU A 192 1.52 -21.80 -30.81
C GLU A 192 0.33 -21.74 -29.84
N HIS A 193 0.55 -22.00 -28.55
CA HIS A 193 -0.48 -21.90 -27.50
C HIS A 193 -0.94 -20.46 -27.35
N TYR A 194 -0.03 -19.49 -27.25
CA TYR A 194 -0.36 -18.07 -27.16
C TYR A 194 -1.20 -17.59 -28.36
N GLU A 195 -0.83 -17.99 -29.59
CA GLU A 195 -1.64 -17.70 -30.77
C GLU A 195 -3.03 -18.34 -30.74
N GLU A 196 -3.16 -19.55 -30.18
CA GLU A 196 -4.45 -20.21 -29.98
C GLU A 196 -5.32 -19.43 -28.98
N MET A 197 -4.74 -18.99 -27.86
CA MET A 197 -5.45 -18.23 -26.84
C MET A 197 -5.90 -16.87 -27.37
N ARG A 198 -5.04 -16.15 -28.09
CA ARG A 198 -5.44 -14.90 -28.76
C ARG A 198 -6.58 -15.10 -29.75
N LYS A 199 -6.55 -16.19 -30.55
CA LYS A 199 -7.64 -16.49 -31.49
C LYS A 199 -8.95 -16.87 -30.79
N LYS A 200 -8.89 -17.54 -29.65
CA LYS A 200 -10.09 -17.85 -28.84
C LYS A 200 -10.71 -16.58 -28.28
N HIS A 201 -9.89 -15.71 -27.71
CA HIS A 201 -10.33 -14.42 -27.20
C HIS A 201 -10.97 -13.55 -28.29
N ALA A 202 -10.34 -13.51 -29.48
CA ALA A 202 -10.87 -12.79 -30.65
C ALA A 202 -12.22 -13.32 -31.18
N ASP A 203 -12.54 -14.59 -30.90
CA ASP A 203 -13.77 -15.24 -31.37
C ASP A 203 -14.92 -15.02 -30.39
N HIS A 204 -15.35 -13.76 -30.28
CA HIS A 204 -16.45 -13.35 -29.43
C HIS A 204 -17.66 -12.84 -30.24
N PRO A 205 -18.88 -12.89 -29.69
CA PRO A 205 -20.03 -12.22 -30.29
C PRO A 205 -19.78 -10.74 -30.50
N LYS A 206 -20.37 -10.16 -31.55
CA LYS A 206 -20.22 -8.72 -31.83
C LYS A 206 -20.69 -7.90 -30.63
N VAL A 207 -19.81 -7.01 -30.16
CA VAL A 207 -20.11 -6.07 -29.10
C VAL A 207 -20.74 -4.80 -29.67
N ASN A 208 -21.75 -4.29 -28.99
CA ASN A 208 -22.41 -3.05 -29.38
C ASN A 208 -21.56 -1.85 -28.98
N HIS A 209 -21.78 -0.74 -29.69
CA HIS A 209 -21.17 0.53 -29.32
C HIS A 209 -21.73 1.02 -27.97
N PRO A 210 -20.89 1.45 -27.02
CA PRO A 210 -21.34 1.92 -25.71
C PRO A 210 -22.33 3.08 -25.81
N GLY A 211 -23.44 3.02 -25.07
CA GLY A 211 -24.47 4.05 -25.10
C GLY A 211 -25.35 4.06 -26.36
N SER A 212 -25.16 3.13 -27.30
CA SER A 212 -25.99 3.02 -28.51
C SER A 212 -27.36 2.42 -28.24
N GLN A 213 -28.30 2.64 -29.15
CA GLN A 213 -29.65 2.08 -29.03
C GLN A 213 -29.65 0.56 -28.88
N ASN A 214 -28.79 -0.15 -29.62
CA ASN A 214 -28.73 -1.61 -29.59
C ASN A 214 -28.28 -2.11 -28.21
N GLN A 215 -27.24 -1.49 -27.65
CA GLN A 215 -26.73 -1.82 -26.32
C GLN A 215 -27.80 -1.60 -25.24
N LEU A 216 -28.47 -0.44 -25.25
CA LEU A 216 -29.51 -0.15 -24.25
C LEU A 216 -30.74 -1.05 -24.39
N LYS A 217 -31.12 -1.41 -25.62
CA LYS A 217 -32.21 -2.38 -25.86
C LYS A 217 -31.86 -3.78 -25.37
N GLU A 218 -30.61 -4.18 -25.51
CA GLU A 218 -30.16 -5.47 -25.00
C GLU A 218 -30.20 -5.52 -23.47
N VAL A 219 -29.74 -4.46 -22.80
CA VAL A 219 -29.89 -4.34 -21.33
C VAL A 219 -31.37 -4.39 -20.94
N TRP A 220 -32.22 -3.66 -21.65
CA TRP A 220 -33.68 -3.66 -21.43
C TRP A 220 -34.34 -5.04 -21.60
N GLU A 221 -33.87 -5.83 -22.55
CA GLU A 221 -34.37 -7.19 -22.76
C GLU A 221 -33.83 -8.18 -21.71
N GLU A 222 -32.50 -8.20 -21.54
CA GLU A 222 -31.83 -9.24 -20.78
C GLU A 222 -31.77 -8.97 -19.28
N ALA A 223 -31.53 -7.72 -18.88
CA ALA A 223 -31.44 -7.34 -17.47
C ALA A 223 -32.82 -7.01 -16.90
N ASP A 224 -33.65 -6.27 -17.64
CA ASP A 224 -34.96 -5.83 -17.14
C ASP A 224 -36.11 -6.79 -17.50
N GLY A 225 -35.91 -7.68 -18.49
CA GLY A 225 -36.94 -8.62 -18.92
C GLY A 225 -38.11 -7.96 -19.64
N LEU A 226 -37.87 -6.82 -20.29
CA LEU A 226 -38.87 -6.02 -20.99
C LEU A 226 -38.79 -6.22 -22.51
N ASP A 227 -39.88 -5.94 -23.21
CA ASP A 227 -39.95 -6.13 -24.68
C ASP A 227 -39.08 -5.05 -25.39
N PRO A 228 -38.13 -5.45 -26.27
CA PRO A 228 -37.31 -4.51 -27.06
C PRO A 228 -38.10 -3.55 -27.94
N ASP A 229 -39.33 -3.92 -28.36
CA ASP A 229 -40.20 -3.09 -29.19
C ASP A 229 -40.84 -1.94 -28.39
N ASP A 230 -40.96 -2.10 -27.07
CA ASP A 230 -41.50 -1.11 -26.14
C ASP A 230 -40.42 -0.22 -25.49
N PHE A 231 -39.20 -0.23 -26.03
CA PHE A 231 -38.08 0.55 -25.51
C PHE A 231 -38.39 2.05 -25.47
N ASP A 232 -38.36 2.62 -24.27
CA ASP A 232 -38.53 4.05 -24.02
C ASP A 232 -37.32 4.59 -23.23
N PRO A 233 -36.50 5.50 -23.81
CA PRO A 233 -35.31 6.03 -23.15
C PRO A 233 -35.59 6.63 -21.76
N LYS A 234 -36.72 7.31 -21.60
CA LYS A 234 -37.05 7.92 -20.32
C LYS A 234 -37.32 6.86 -19.24
N THR A 235 -38.05 5.81 -19.59
CA THR A 235 -38.32 4.70 -18.67
C THR A 235 -37.02 3.93 -18.38
N PHE A 236 -36.19 3.70 -19.39
CA PHE A 236 -34.86 3.10 -19.23
C PHE A 236 -34.01 3.88 -18.21
N PHE A 237 -33.96 5.21 -18.34
CA PHE A 237 -33.22 6.07 -17.41
C PHE A 237 -33.69 5.88 -15.97
N ASN A 238 -34.99 6.03 -15.72
CA ASN A 238 -35.53 5.91 -14.36
C ASN A 238 -35.38 4.50 -13.75
N LEU A 239 -35.22 3.47 -14.59
CA LEU A 239 -35.06 2.10 -14.13
C LEU A 239 -33.63 1.82 -13.65
N HIS A 240 -32.64 2.49 -14.24
CA HIS A 240 -31.23 2.32 -13.94
C HIS A 240 -30.64 3.41 -13.04
N ASP A 241 -31.40 4.49 -12.79
CA ASP A 241 -31.13 5.46 -11.73
C ASP A 241 -31.43 4.75 -10.40
N THR A 242 -30.39 4.07 -9.90
CA THR A 242 -30.53 3.08 -8.84
C THR A 242 -30.69 3.78 -7.49
N ASN A 243 -30.11 4.97 -7.36
CA ASN A 243 -30.18 5.78 -6.15
C ASN A 243 -31.37 6.78 -6.16
N GLY A 244 -32.00 7.02 -7.32
CA GLY A 244 -33.16 7.88 -7.52
C GLY A 244 -32.87 9.38 -7.45
N ASP A 245 -31.64 9.80 -7.72
CA ASP A 245 -31.21 11.20 -7.65
C ASP A 245 -31.46 11.99 -8.95
N GLY A 246 -31.89 11.31 -10.01
CA GLY A 246 -32.20 11.90 -11.31
C GLY A 246 -30.99 12.08 -12.24
N PHE A 247 -29.84 11.49 -11.89
CA PHE A 247 -28.62 11.47 -12.67
C PHE A 247 -28.16 10.04 -12.90
N PHE A 248 -27.38 9.81 -13.95
CA PHE A 248 -26.51 8.64 -14.04
C PHE A 248 -25.11 9.05 -13.62
N ASP A 249 -24.62 8.42 -12.56
CA ASP A 249 -23.21 8.51 -12.21
C ASP A 249 -22.35 7.51 -13.00
N GLU A 250 -21.04 7.56 -12.79
CA GLU A 250 -20.09 6.67 -13.45
C GLU A 250 -20.35 5.19 -13.20
N GLN A 251 -20.76 4.84 -11.98
CA GLN A 251 -20.98 3.45 -11.59
C GLN A 251 -22.27 2.91 -12.22
N GLU A 252 -23.30 3.74 -12.29
CA GLU A 252 -24.55 3.42 -12.96
C GLU A 252 -24.33 3.22 -14.46
N LEU A 253 -23.53 4.06 -15.12
CA LEU A 253 -23.13 3.84 -16.52
C LEU A 253 -22.29 2.57 -16.69
N GLU A 254 -21.27 2.38 -15.86
CA GLU A 254 -20.40 1.20 -15.86
C GLU A 254 -21.20 -0.10 -15.73
N ALA A 255 -22.26 -0.10 -14.92
CA ALA A 255 -23.14 -1.25 -14.76
C ALA A 255 -23.85 -1.66 -16.06
N LEU A 256 -24.21 -0.69 -16.91
CA LEU A 256 -24.86 -0.93 -18.21
C LEU A 256 -23.95 -1.70 -19.18
N PHE A 257 -22.63 -1.57 -19.03
CA PHE A 257 -21.66 -2.21 -19.93
C PHE A 257 -21.37 -3.67 -19.55
N THR A 258 -21.78 -4.11 -18.36
CA THR A 258 -21.49 -5.46 -17.87
C THR A 258 -21.91 -6.54 -18.87
N LYS A 259 -23.10 -6.40 -19.47
CA LYS A 259 -23.63 -7.37 -20.44
C LYS A 259 -22.83 -7.42 -21.75
N GLU A 260 -22.34 -6.27 -22.20
CA GLU A 260 -21.48 -6.19 -23.38
C GLU A 260 -20.12 -6.82 -23.12
N LEU A 261 -19.53 -6.59 -21.94
CA LEU A 261 -18.22 -7.12 -21.56
C LEU A 261 -18.27 -8.64 -21.31
N GLU A 262 -19.37 -9.16 -20.76
CA GLU A 262 -19.60 -10.61 -20.56
C GLU A 262 -19.61 -11.40 -21.87
N LYS A 263 -19.72 -10.74 -23.04
CA LYS A 263 -19.58 -11.40 -24.35
C LYS A 263 -18.13 -11.69 -24.71
N ILE A 264 -17.20 -10.87 -24.22
CA ILE A 264 -15.76 -10.94 -24.54
C ILE A 264 -15.00 -11.66 -23.43
N TYR A 265 -15.29 -11.35 -22.17
CA TYR A 265 -14.48 -11.78 -21.03
C TYR A 265 -15.28 -12.69 -20.10
N ASP A 266 -14.77 -13.89 -19.83
CA ASP A 266 -15.25 -14.82 -18.81
C ASP A 266 -14.15 -15.08 -17.76
N PRO A 267 -14.38 -14.77 -16.46
CA PRO A 267 -13.40 -15.03 -15.40
C PRO A 267 -12.97 -16.50 -15.23
N THR A 268 -13.68 -17.44 -15.86
CA THR A 268 -13.39 -18.87 -15.81
C THR A 268 -12.50 -19.35 -16.96
N ASN A 269 -12.33 -18.54 -17.99
CA ASN A 269 -11.44 -18.77 -19.12
C ASN A 269 -10.02 -18.29 -18.78
N GLU A 270 -9.00 -18.95 -19.35
CA GLU A 270 -7.60 -18.59 -19.07
C GLU A 270 -7.06 -17.58 -20.11
N GLU A 271 -7.71 -17.49 -21.26
CA GLU A 271 -7.48 -16.48 -22.31
C GLU A 271 -7.92 -15.07 -21.90
N ASP A 272 -8.87 -14.96 -20.97
CA ASP A 272 -9.55 -13.71 -20.68
C ASP A 272 -8.90 -13.00 -19.48
N ASP A 273 -8.38 -11.80 -19.74
CA ASP A 273 -7.75 -10.98 -18.72
C ASP A 273 -8.77 -10.04 -18.05
N MET A 274 -9.00 -10.26 -16.76
CA MET A 274 -9.93 -9.45 -15.98
C MET A 274 -9.47 -7.99 -15.80
N VAL A 275 -8.17 -7.71 -15.95
CA VAL A 275 -7.64 -6.34 -15.96
C VAL A 275 -8.00 -5.64 -17.27
N GLU A 276 -7.88 -6.34 -18.40
CA GLU A 276 -8.32 -5.83 -19.72
C GLU A 276 -9.83 -5.59 -19.73
N MET A 277 -10.63 -6.48 -19.12
CA MET A 277 -12.08 -6.28 -18.98
C MET A 277 -12.42 -4.97 -18.24
N GLU A 278 -11.72 -4.69 -17.14
CA GLU A 278 -11.97 -3.47 -16.36
C GLU A 278 -11.53 -2.22 -17.13
N GLU A 279 -10.40 -2.27 -17.81
CA GLU A 279 -9.96 -1.17 -18.67
C GLU A 279 -10.96 -0.92 -19.82
N GLU A 280 -11.45 -1.98 -20.46
CA GLU A 280 -12.48 -1.85 -21.49
C GLU A 280 -13.75 -1.20 -20.94
N ARG A 281 -14.19 -1.58 -19.73
CA ARG A 281 -15.31 -0.92 -19.05
C ARG A 281 -15.09 0.58 -18.87
N LEU A 282 -13.91 0.97 -18.44
CA LEU A 282 -13.56 2.37 -18.21
C LEU A 282 -13.44 3.14 -19.53
N ARG A 283 -12.94 2.52 -20.61
CA ARG A 283 -12.95 3.10 -21.97
C ARG A 283 -14.37 3.33 -22.47
N MET A 284 -15.27 2.37 -22.27
CA MET A 284 -16.69 2.52 -22.62
C MET A 284 -17.33 3.68 -21.85
N ARG A 285 -17.05 3.79 -20.55
CA ARG A 285 -17.53 4.87 -19.69
C ARG A 285 -17.00 6.24 -20.10
N GLU A 286 -15.68 6.36 -20.29
CA GLU A 286 -15.04 7.62 -20.74
C GLU A 286 -15.62 8.06 -22.08
N HIS A 287 -15.83 7.12 -22.99
CA HIS A 287 -16.46 7.40 -24.27
C HIS A 287 -17.88 7.96 -24.11
N VAL A 288 -18.75 7.28 -23.36
CA VAL A 288 -20.14 7.74 -23.14
C VAL A 288 -20.19 9.09 -22.42
N MET A 289 -19.37 9.30 -21.38
CA MET A 289 -19.27 10.59 -20.70
C MET A 289 -18.79 11.70 -21.65
N ASN A 290 -17.87 11.41 -22.55
CA ASN A 290 -17.40 12.39 -23.52
C ASN A 290 -18.49 12.83 -24.51
N GLU A 291 -19.39 11.92 -24.89
CA GLU A 291 -20.46 12.18 -25.84
C GLU A 291 -21.75 12.77 -25.24
N VAL A 292 -22.09 12.37 -24.01
CA VAL A 292 -23.39 12.65 -23.41
C VAL A 292 -23.31 13.80 -22.39
N ASP A 293 -22.36 13.73 -21.45
CA ASP A 293 -22.14 14.75 -20.43
C ASP A 293 -21.60 16.02 -21.09
N SER A 294 -22.46 17.03 -21.20
CA SER A 294 -22.19 18.27 -21.92
C SER A 294 -21.62 19.36 -21.01
N ASN A 295 -21.96 19.33 -19.72
CA ASN A 295 -21.50 20.32 -18.74
C ASN A 295 -20.22 19.90 -18.00
N LYS A 296 -19.74 18.67 -18.23
CA LYS A 296 -18.52 18.06 -17.68
C LYS A 296 -18.53 17.97 -16.16
N ASP A 297 -19.70 17.72 -15.58
CA ASP A 297 -19.85 17.49 -14.14
C ASP A 297 -19.74 16.01 -13.73
N ARG A 298 -19.46 15.12 -14.70
CA ARG A 298 -19.35 13.66 -14.52
C ARG A 298 -20.63 12.99 -14.04
N LEU A 299 -21.76 13.65 -14.28
CA LEU A 299 -23.10 13.12 -14.10
C LEU A 299 -23.87 13.31 -15.40
N VAL A 300 -24.66 12.32 -15.78
CA VAL A 300 -25.54 12.44 -16.96
C VAL A 300 -26.94 12.72 -16.48
N SER A 301 -27.42 13.94 -16.70
CA SER A 301 -28.82 14.27 -16.41
C SER A 301 -29.78 13.59 -17.39
N MET A 302 -31.03 13.40 -16.96
CA MET A 302 -32.12 12.93 -17.83
C MET A 302 -32.21 13.73 -19.14
N ASP A 303 -32.06 15.05 -19.08
CA ASP A 303 -32.16 15.90 -20.27
C ASP A 303 -31.01 15.67 -21.24
N GLU A 304 -29.77 15.53 -20.75
CA GLU A 304 -28.60 15.19 -21.57
C GLU A 304 -28.74 13.82 -22.23
N PHE A 305 -29.18 12.82 -21.45
CA PHE A 305 -29.46 11.48 -21.95
C PHE A 305 -30.51 11.50 -23.07
N LEU A 306 -31.64 12.19 -22.87
CA LEU A 306 -32.69 12.30 -23.88
C LEU A 306 -32.26 13.10 -25.12
N VAL A 307 -31.32 14.03 -24.99
CA VAL A 307 -30.71 14.71 -26.14
C VAL A 307 -29.79 13.75 -26.89
N ALA A 308 -28.96 12.97 -26.18
CA ALA A 308 -28.08 11.98 -26.77
C ALA A 308 -28.83 10.92 -27.57
N THR A 309 -29.97 10.42 -27.07
CA THR A 309 -30.79 9.44 -27.81
C THR A 309 -31.37 9.94 -29.15
N LYS A 310 -31.33 11.25 -29.40
CA LYS A 310 -31.77 11.85 -30.68
C LYS A 310 -30.62 12.08 -31.66
N LYS A 311 -29.38 11.90 -31.21
CA LYS A 311 -28.19 12.06 -32.05
C LYS A 311 -28.09 10.90 -33.04
N LYS A 312 -27.33 11.09 -34.12
CA LYS A 312 -27.21 10.07 -35.17
C LYS A 312 -26.42 8.88 -34.65
N GLU A 313 -25.40 9.15 -33.86
CA GLU A 313 -24.46 8.24 -33.22
C GLU A 313 -25.20 7.20 -32.36
N PHE A 314 -26.33 7.58 -31.76
CA PHE A 314 -27.19 6.66 -31.01
C PHE A 314 -27.89 5.60 -31.88
N LEU A 315 -28.34 6.00 -33.08
CA LEU A 315 -29.13 5.15 -33.99
C LEU A 315 -28.27 4.38 -34.98
N GLU A 316 -27.20 5.00 -35.44
CA GLU A 316 -26.25 4.46 -36.41
C GLU A 316 -24.84 4.57 -35.82
N PRO A 317 -24.52 3.77 -34.79
CA PRO A 317 -23.21 3.80 -34.17
C PRO A 317 -22.14 3.18 -35.09
N ASP A 318 -20.92 3.68 -34.95
CA ASP A 318 -19.75 3.02 -35.50
C ASP A 318 -19.43 1.71 -34.75
N SER A 319 -18.63 0.83 -35.34
CA SER A 319 -18.20 -0.39 -34.64
C SER A 319 -17.32 -0.03 -33.45
N TRP A 320 -17.54 -0.65 -32.30
CA TRP A 320 -16.61 -0.53 -31.18
C TRP A 320 -15.35 -1.36 -31.46
N GLU A 321 -14.18 -0.74 -31.26
CA GLU A 321 -12.88 -1.39 -31.39
C GLU A 321 -12.38 -1.79 -29.99
N THR A 322 -12.31 -3.11 -29.76
CA THR A 322 -11.84 -3.70 -28.50
C THR A 322 -10.35 -3.45 -28.29
N LEU A 323 -9.88 -3.60 -27.05
CA LEU A 323 -8.46 -3.51 -26.69
C LEU A 323 -7.56 -4.41 -27.55
N GLU A 324 -8.02 -5.60 -27.94
CA GLU A 324 -7.25 -6.49 -28.83
C GLU A 324 -6.94 -5.83 -30.19
N GLN A 325 -7.87 -5.05 -30.72
CA GLN A 325 -7.74 -4.38 -32.03
C GLN A 325 -6.92 -3.09 -31.94
N ASN A 326 -6.86 -2.47 -30.75
CA ASN A 326 -6.19 -1.20 -30.52
C ASN A 326 -5.12 -1.33 -29.42
N GLN A 327 -3.89 -1.61 -29.85
CA GLN A 327 -2.74 -1.77 -28.96
C GLN A 327 -2.52 -0.53 -28.07
N ALA A 328 -2.35 -0.74 -26.76
CA ALA A 328 -2.22 0.34 -25.78
C ALA A 328 -0.89 1.11 -25.86
N TYR A 329 0.15 0.52 -26.45
CA TYR A 329 1.50 1.09 -26.54
C TYR A 329 2.12 0.88 -27.93
N THR A 330 3.12 1.71 -28.22
CA THR A 330 3.96 1.62 -29.42
C THR A 330 5.23 0.82 -29.18
N ASP A 331 5.84 0.31 -30.25
CA ASP A 331 7.12 -0.43 -30.17
C ASP A 331 8.25 0.42 -29.55
N GLU A 332 8.25 1.74 -29.82
CA GLU A 332 9.19 2.67 -29.20
C GLU A 332 8.99 2.77 -27.68
N GLU A 333 7.75 2.87 -27.21
CA GLU A 333 7.43 2.92 -25.77
C GLU A 333 7.82 1.62 -25.06
N MET A 334 7.59 0.46 -25.69
CA MET A 334 8.00 -0.83 -25.16
C MET A 334 9.52 -0.88 -24.97
N LYS A 335 10.28 -0.38 -25.95
CA LYS A 335 11.74 -0.37 -25.87
C LYS A 335 12.24 0.55 -24.75
N GLU A 336 11.67 1.73 -24.60
CA GLU A 336 12.00 2.65 -23.49
C GLU A 336 11.68 2.01 -22.13
N PHE A 337 10.57 1.27 -22.04
CA PHE A 337 10.19 0.54 -20.85
C PHE A 337 11.18 -0.57 -20.49
N GLU A 338 11.61 -1.38 -21.45
CA GLU A 338 12.64 -2.41 -21.24
C GLU A 338 13.99 -1.81 -20.80
N GLU A 339 14.40 -0.69 -21.41
CA GLU A 339 15.61 0.02 -21.02
C GLU A 339 15.53 0.52 -19.57
N HIS A 340 14.37 1.04 -19.16
CA HIS A 340 14.12 1.47 -17.78
C HIS A 340 14.15 0.29 -16.79
N LEU A 341 13.51 -0.84 -17.13
CA LEU A 341 13.54 -2.06 -16.30
C LEU A 341 14.96 -2.59 -16.12
N ALA A 342 15.75 -2.66 -17.19
CA ALA A 342 17.14 -3.12 -17.12
C ALA A 342 18.00 -2.20 -16.24
N GLN A 343 17.78 -0.88 -16.31
CA GLN A 343 18.44 0.07 -15.42
C GLN A 343 18.03 -0.14 -13.95
N GLN A 344 16.74 -0.34 -13.69
CA GLN A 344 16.22 -0.58 -12.35
C GLN A 344 16.72 -1.89 -11.75
N GLU A 345 16.81 -2.96 -12.56
CA GLU A 345 17.38 -4.24 -12.14
C GLU A 345 18.86 -4.09 -11.78
N GLN A 346 19.63 -3.35 -12.59
CA GLN A 346 21.04 -3.05 -12.31
C GLN A 346 21.21 -2.29 -10.99
N ASP A 347 20.38 -1.28 -10.74
CA ASP A 347 20.40 -0.50 -9.50
C ASP A 347 20.02 -1.37 -8.28
N LEU A 348 19.02 -2.24 -8.42
CA LEU A 348 18.61 -3.18 -7.36
C LEU A 348 19.70 -4.22 -7.09
N SER A 349 20.36 -4.74 -8.12
CA SER A 349 21.50 -5.66 -7.96
C SER A 349 22.65 -5.00 -7.20
N GLN A 350 22.99 -3.75 -7.53
CA GLN A 350 24.02 -3.01 -6.80
C GLN A 350 23.65 -2.79 -5.33
N ARG A 351 22.39 -2.42 -5.06
CA ARG A 351 21.89 -2.26 -3.68
C ARG A 351 21.90 -3.58 -2.92
N ALA A 352 21.53 -4.69 -3.56
CA ALA A 352 21.57 -6.02 -2.96
C ALA A 352 23.01 -6.44 -2.59
N ASP A 353 23.97 -6.19 -3.48
CA ASP A 353 25.39 -6.43 -3.20
C ASP A 353 25.91 -5.61 -2.02
N ASP A 354 25.51 -4.34 -1.93
CA ASP A 354 25.91 -3.47 -0.83
C ASP A 354 25.26 -3.87 0.49
N LEU A 355 23.98 -4.26 0.49
CA LEU A 355 23.31 -4.82 1.66
C LEU A 355 23.96 -6.13 2.11
N GLN A 356 24.38 -6.99 1.17
CA GLN A 356 25.09 -8.22 1.49
C GLN A 356 26.44 -7.93 2.16
N LYS A 357 27.20 -6.94 1.66
CA LYS A 357 28.44 -6.48 2.32
C LYS A 357 28.18 -5.94 3.73
N GLN A 358 27.12 -5.14 3.92
CA GLN A 358 26.73 -4.61 5.22
C GLN A 358 26.37 -5.73 6.21
N ARG A 359 25.61 -6.73 5.75
CA ARG A 359 25.27 -7.92 6.54
C ARG A 359 26.51 -8.67 6.98
N ASP A 360 27.46 -8.91 6.08
CA ASP A 360 28.69 -9.64 6.38
C ASP A 360 29.56 -8.87 7.40
N GLU A 361 29.60 -7.54 7.30
CA GLU A 361 30.31 -6.68 8.25
C GLU A 361 29.65 -6.70 9.64
N LEU A 362 28.32 -6.57 9.71
CA LEU A 362 27.58 -6.69 10.97
C LEU A 362 27.77 -8.07 11.63
N GLN A 363 27.82 -9.13 10.82
CA GLN A 363 28.10 -10.47 11.33
C GLN A 363 29.50 -10.55 11.96
N ARG A 364 30.53 -9.99 11.31
CA ARG A 364 31.89 -9.91 11.88
C ARG A 364 31.91 -9.12 13.19
N GLN A 365 31.23 -7.99 13.25
CA GLN A 365 31.12 -7.19 14.48
C GLN A 365 30.42 -7.97 15.60
N GLN A 366 29.37 -8.73 15.28
CA GLN A 366 28.66 -9.58 16.23
C GLN A 366 29.54 -10.71 16.78
N GLU A 367 30.35 -11.34 15.92
CA GLU A 367 31.33 -12.36 16.31
C GLU A 367 32.41 -11.79 17.23
N GLN A 368 32.95 -10.61 16.91
CA GLN A 368 33.92 -9.90 17.76
C GLN A 368 33.33 -9.56 19.13
N LEU A 369 32.09 -9.03 19.16
CA LEU A 369 31.40 -8.70 20.41
C LEU A 369 31.15 -9.94 21.28
N ASN A 370 30.80 -11.07 20.66
CA ASN A 370 30.61 -12.34 21.35
C ASN A 370 31.92 -12.89 21.92
N ALA A 371 33.03 -12.79 21.18
CA ALA A 371 34.35 -13.16 21.67
C ALA A 371 34.75 -12.30 22.90
N GLN A 372 34.56 -10.98 22.82
CA GLN A 372 34.81 -10.07 23.95
C GLN A 372 33.94 -10.41 25.17
N LYS A 373 32.66 -10.76 24.98
CA LYS A 373 31.78 -11.19 26.08
C LYS A 373 32.27 -12.47 26.76
N ILE A 374 32.73 -13.46 25.98
CA ILE A 374 33.27 -14.72 26.51
C ILE A 374 34.54 -14.44 27.33
N GLU A 375 35.47 -13.63 26.80
CA GLU A 375 36.68 -13.25 27.52
C GLU A 375 36.36 -12.53 28.84
N LEU A 376 35.41 -11.59 28.81
CA LEU A 376 35.01 -10.85 30.00
C LEU A 376 34.34 -11.75 31.05
N GLN A 377 33.57 -12.75 30.61
CA GLN A 377 32.97 -13.75 31.50
C GLN A 377 34.04 -14.67 32.13
N GLN A 378 35.05 -15.07 31.36
CA GLN A 378 36.19 -15.83 31.87
C GLN A 378 36.94 -15.03 32.94
N VAL A 379 37.32 -13.77 32.66
CA VAL A 379 37.98 -12.89 33.64
C VAL A 379 37.13 -12.70 34.89
N ARG A 380 35.80 -12.52 34.74
CA ARG A 380 34.87 -12.40 35.88
C ARG A 380 34.83 -13.69 36.73
N SER A 381 34.89 -14.86 36.10
CA SER A 381 34.92 -16.14 36.80
C SER A 381 36.25 -16.37 37.54
N GLU A 382 37.38 -16.03 36.91
CA GLU A 382 38.71 -16.08 37.53
C GLU A 382 38.82 -15.11 38.72
N ALA A 383 38.32 -13.88 38.57
CA ALA A 383 38.25 -12.91 39.65
C ALA A 383 37.41 -13.43 40.82
N ALA A 384 36.25 -14.05 40.56
CA ALA A 384 35.41 -14.64 41.60
C ALA A 384 36.10 -15.80 42.34
N LEU A 385 36.85 -16.64 41.62
CA LEU A 385 37.67 -17.71 42.22
C LEU A 385 38.78 -17.14 43.10
N LEU A 386 39.46 -16.09 42.66
CA LEU A 386 40.48 -15.40 43.45
C LEU A 386 39.89 -14.75 44.71
N THR A 387 38.71 -14.12 44.62
CA THR A 387 38.02 -13.57 45.79
C THR A 387 37.65 -14.67 46.80
N LYS A 388 37.17 -15.83 46.32
CA LYS A 388 36.89 -17.01 47.16
C LYS A 388 38.16 -17.55 47.82
N ALA A 389 39.25 -17.72 47.07
CA ALA A 389 40.53 -18.17 47.60
C ALA A 389 41.06 -17.20 48.69
N ARG A 390 40.95 -15.89 48.45
CA ARG A 390 41.34 -14.85 49.41
C ARG A 390 40.49 -14.86 50.68
N THR A 391 39.19 -15.13 50.58
CA THR A 391 38.32 -15.30 51.76
C THR A 391 38.66 -16.58 52.54
N THR A 392 38.92 -17.70 51.86
CA THR A 392 39.37 -18.95 52.52
C THR A 392 40.72 -18.79 53.24
N LEU A 393 41.69 -18.10 52.62
CA LEU A 393 42.98 -17.76 53.25
C LEU A 393 42.81 -16.82 54.47
N CYS A 394 41.88 -15.87 54.42
CA CYS A 394 41.56 -15.03 55.57
C CYS A 394 40.91 -15.80 56.73
N VAL A 395 40.11 -16.84 56.43
CA VAL A 395 39.47 -17.71 57.45
C VAL A 395 40.47 -18.68 58.11
N PHE A 396 41.58 -19.02 57.44
CA PHE A 396 42.66 -19.83 58.03
C PHE A 396 43.65 -19.04 58.91
N ARG A 397 43.63 -17.71 58.82
CA ARG A 397 44.54 -16.83 59.60
C ARG A 397 44.30 -16.86 61.13
N PRO A 398 43.08 -17.08 61.66
CA PRO A 398 42.86 -17.18 63.11
C PRO A 398 43.07 -18.58 63.71
N SER A 399 43.08 -19.66 62.92
CA SER A 399 43.18 -21.03 63.45
C SER A 399 44.60 -21.49 63.75
N LEU A 400 45.62 -20.90 63.12
CA LEU A 400 47.03 -21.08 63.53
C LEU A 400 47.41 -20.30 64.79
N GLY A 401 46.55 -19.39 65.26
CA GLY A 401 46.77 -18.59 66.47
C GLY A 401 46.35 -19.23 67.79
N LYS A 402 45.67 -20.39 67.77
CA LYS A 402 45.01 -20.97 68.96
C LYS A 402 45.46 -22.39 69.36
N SER A 403 46.53 -22.94 68.77
CA SER A 403 47.09 -24.25 69.16
C SER A 403 48.59 -24.22 69.53
N LEU A 404 49.08 -23.10 70.09
CA LEU A 404 50.45 -22.98 70.64
C LEU A 404 50.41 -22.27 72.01
N HIS A 405 49.56 -22.78 72.90
CA HIS A 405 49.80 -22.70 74.34
C HIS A 405 50.33 -24.07 74.75
N ASP A 406 51.48 -24.07 75.42
CA ASP A 406 52.26 -25.23 75.87
C ASP A 406 53.06 -26.01 74.82
N GLN A 407 54.22 -25.44 74.45
CA GLN A 407 55.57 -26.05 74.55
C GLN A 407 56.62 -25.20 73.82
N ASP A 408 57.77 -25.04 74.47
CA ASP A 408 59.07 -24.45 74.07
C ASP A 408 59.18 -23.07 73.37
N ARG A 409 60.00 -22.19 73.98
CA ARG A 409 60.26 -20.81 73.49
C ARG A 409 61.12 -20.75 72.22
N ASP A 410 61.91 -21.78 71.90
CA ASP A 410 62.78 -21.75 70.73
C ASP A 410 62.05 -22.07 69.41
N ASN A 411 60.88 -22.73 69.48
CA ASN A 411 60.09 -23.05 68.28
C ASN A 411 59.18 -21.89 67.81
N LYS A 412 58.96 -20.87 68.66
CA LYS A 412 58.14 -19.68 68.35
C LYS A 412 58.81 -18.70 67.38
N LEU A 413 60.13 -18.63 67.36
CA LEU A 413 60.89 -17.77 66.43
C LEU A 413 60.91 -18.38 65.02
N ASN A 414 61.04 -19.71 64.91
CA ASN A 414 61.06 -20.40 63.62
C ASN A 414 59.68 -20.40 62.93
N MET A 415 58.60 -20.69 63.67
CA MET A 415 57.22 -20.64 63.13
C MET A 415 56.77 -19.21 62.76
N ARG A 416 57.20 -18.17 63.49
CA ARG A 416 56.95 -16.77 63.10
C ARG A 416 57.73 -16.38 61.84
N GLY A 417 58.94 -16.91 61.65
CA GLY A 417 59.74 -16.75 60.43
C GLY A 417 59.07 -17.40 59.22
N ILE A 418 58.57 -18.63 59.39
CA ILE A 418 57.86 -19.36 58.33
C ILE A 418 56.52 -18.70 58.00
N CYS A 419 55.72 -18.29 58.99
CA CYS A 419 54.46 -17.55 58.73
C CYS A 419 54.69 -16.20 58.05
N LYS A 420 55.76 -15.46 58.39
CA LYS A 420 56.14 -14.23 57.69
C LYS A 420 56.61 -14.51 56.26
N SER A 421 57.39 -15.57 56.06
CA SER A 421 57.84 -15.99 54.73
C SER A 421 56.66 -16.39 53.83
N VAL A 422 55.72 -17.20 54.35
CA VAL A 422 54.52 -17.64 53.62
C VAL A 422 53.56 -16.46 53.37
N ALA A 423 53.43 -15.53 54.32
CA ALA A 423 52.64 -14.30 54.10
C ALA A 423 53.25 -13.42 53.01
N VAL A 424 54.59 -13.24 53.02
CA VAL A 424 55.31 -12.49 51.98
C VAL A 424 55.21 -13.19 50.62
N GLN A 425 55.30 -14.52 50.57
CA GLN A 425 55.11 -15.28 49.34
C GLN A 425 53.67 -15.23 48.83
N CYS A 426 52.67 -15.26 49.71
CA CYS A 426 51.27 -15.07 49.35
C CYS A 426 51.00 -13.65 48.83
N ASP A 427 51.56 -12.61 49.47
CA ASP A 427 51.44 -11.23 48.99
C ASP A 427 52.18 -11.03 47.66
N GLN A 428 53.33 -11.65 47.46
CA GLN A 428 54.05 -11.62 46.18
C GLN A 428 53.30 -12.35 45.06
N LEU A 429 52.68 -13.50 45.34
CA LEU A 429 51.83 -14.21 44.39
C LEU A 429 50.55 -13.44 44.07
N CYS A 430 49.91 -12.86 45.09
CA CYS A 430 48.72 -12.03 44.94
C CYS A 430 49.03 -10.77 44.11
N ASN A 431 50.16 -10.11 44.37
CA ASN A 431 50.60 -8.95 43.60
C ASN A 431 51.00 -9.30 42.17
N ARG A 432 51.64 -10.45 41.92
CA ARG A 432 51.95 -10.92 40.55
C ARG A 432 50.67 -11.25 39.77
N LEU A 433 49.68 -11.88 40.41
CA LEU A 433 48.39 -12.18 39.80
C LEU A 433 47.57 -10.90 39.54
N LEU A 434 47.58 -9.94 40.46
CA LEU A 434 46.95 -8.62 40.27
C LEU A 434 47.62 -7.83 39.14
N SER A 435 48.95 -7.91 39.00
CA SER A 435 49.67 -7.27 37.89
C SER A 435 49.36 -7.92 36.54
N THR A 436 49.22 -9.25 36.48
CA THR A 436 48.84 -9.93 35.22
C THR A 436 47.40 -9.63 34.83
N LEU A 437 46.48 -9.54 35.80
CA LEU A 437 45.08 -9.14 35.56
C LEU A 437 44.97 -7.67 35.10
N THR A 438 45.70 -6.75 35.74
CA THR A 438 45.70 -5.33 35.31
C THR A 438 46.32 -5.16 33.93
N THR A 439 47.35 -5.93 33.57
CA THR A 439 47.95 -5.88 32.24
C THR A 439 47.00 -6.41 31.16
N LYS A 440 46.29 -7.50 31.42
CA LYS A 440 45.26 -8.05 30.50
C LYS A 440 44.07 -7.09 30.32
N VAL A 441 43.58 -6.47 31.39
CA VAL A 441 42.49 -5.48 31.33
C VAL A 441 42.91 -4.20 30.61
N SER A 442 44.18 -3.79 30.72
CA SER A 442 44.71 -2.62 30.01
C SER A 442 44.84 -2.86 28.51
N PHE A 443 45.19 -4.09 28.10
CA PHE A 443 45.32 -4.49 26.70
C PHE A 443 43.96 -4.52 25.97
N GLN A 444 42.87 -4.87 26.68
CA GLN A 444 41.50 -4.81 26.14
C GLN A 444 40.96 -3.38 25.99
N LYS A 445 41.37 -2.43 26.85
CA LYS A 445 40.96 -1.01 26.69
C LYS A 445 41.54 -0.35 25.44
N SER A 446 42.70 -0.81 24.96
CA SER A 446 43.34 -0.33 23.73
C SER A 446 42.79 -0.96 22.45
N SER A 447 42.13 -2.13 22.51
CA SER A 447 41.52 -2.77 21.33
C SER A 447 40.04 -2.41 21.12
N SER A 448 39.41 -1.74 22.09
CA SER A 448 38.02 -1.27 22.02
C SER A 448 37.91 0.21 21.61
N THR A 449 39.03 0.90 21.39
CA THR A 449 39.09 2.33 21.02
C THR A 449 39.74 2.57 19.65
N ALA A 450 39.90 1.52 18.84
CA ALA A 450 40.35 1.59 17.44
C ALA A 450 39.22 1.20 16.51
#